data_AF-A0A5K0WGK0-F1
#
_entry.id   AF-A0A5K0WGK0-F1
#
_cell.length_a   1.000
_cell.length_b   1.000
_cell.length_c   1.000
_cell.angle_alpha   90.00
_cell.angle_beta   90.00
_cell.angle_gamma   90.00
#
_symmetry.space_group_name_H-M   'P 1'
#
loop_
_entity.id
_entity.type
_entity.pdbx_description
1 polymer ?
#
loop_
_entity_poly.entity_id
_entity_poly.type
_entity_poly.pdbx_seq_one_letter_code
_entity_poly.pdbx_strand_id
1 'polypeptide(L)' 'DPTAPRGYNLVGDVCFDEACKVASAITPVPGGVGPMTIAMLLSNTLDSAKRMHNFK' A
#
# COMPACT_ATOMS: atom_id res chain seq x y z
N ASP A 1 2.38 22.14 -0.38
CA ASP A 1 3.16 22.60 0.78
C ASP A 1 4.60 22.80 0.34
N PRO A 2 5.12 24.03 0.32
CA PRO A 2 6.50 24.32 -0.08
C PRO A 2 7.56 23.64 0.82
N THR A 3 7.17 23.18 2.01
CA THR A 3 8.07 22.50 2.96
C THR A 3 8.14 20.99 2.75
N ALA A 4 7.31 20.43 1.86
CA ALA A 4 7.31 19.00 1.57
C ALA A 4 8.58 18.58 0.81
N PRO A 5 9.33 17.55 1.27
CA PRO A 5 10.60 17.14 0.67
C PRO A 5 10.52 16.76 -0.81
N ARG A 6 9.34 16.31 -1.27
CA ARG A 6 9.08 15.88 -2.65
C ARG A 6 8.33 16.92 -3.49
N GLY A 7 8.06 18.11 -2.93
CA GLY A 7 7.23 19.14 -3.56
C GLY A 7 5.72 18.86 -3.52
N TYR A 8 5.31 17.69 -3.03
CA TYR A 8 3.92 17.30 -2.81
C TYR A 8 3.78 16.40 -1.58
N ASN A 9 2.58 16.36 -1.01
CA ASN A 9 2.20 15.44 0.05
C ASN A 9 1.38 14.31 -0.55
N LEU A 10 1.64 13.08 -0.11
CA LEU A 10 0.83 11.92 -0.48
C LEU A 10 -0.33 11.80 0.51
N VAL A 11 -1.55 12.04 0.03
CA VAL A 11 -2.78 12.03 0.84
C VAL A 11 -3.72 10.98 0.27
N GLY A 12 -4.42 10.25 1.14
CA GLY A 12 -5.41 9.25 0.76
C GLY A 12 -6.81 9.82 0.64
N ASP A 13 -7.76 8.98 0.24
CA ASP A 13 -9.15 9.38 0.00
C ASP A 13 -9.96 9.65 1.30
N VAL A 14 -9.43 9.21 2.45
CA VAL A 14 -10.14 9.23 3.73
C VAL A 14 -9.63 10.35 4.63
N CYS A 15 -10.54 11.09 5.27
CA CYS A 15 -10.23 11.98 6.38
C CYS A 15 -9.80 11.14 7.61
N PHE A 16 -8.51 10.92 7.76
CA PHE A 16 -7.96 9.97 8.72
C PHE A 16 -8.29 10.33 10.17
N ASP A 17 -8.26 11.61 10.54
CA ASP A 17 -8.44 12.10 11.91
C ASP A 17 -9.85 11.88 12.47
N GLU A 18 -10.85 11.81 11.58
CA GLU A 18 -12.23 11.53 11.95
C GLU A 18 -12.50 10.02 11.92
N ALA A 19 -12.05 9.35 10.85
CA ALA A 19 -12.28 7.92 10.65
C ALA A 19 -11.58 7.04 11.69
N CYS A 20 -10.39 7.42 12.17
CA CYS A 20 -9.62 6.66 13.15
C CYS A 20 -10.30 6.54 14.53
N LYS A 21 -11.26 7.43 14.83
CA LYS A 21 -12.02 7.43 16.09
C LYS A 21 -13.15 6.40 16.10
N VAL A 22 -13.58 5.95 14.92
CA VAL A 22 -14.73 5.05 14.75
C VAL A 22 -14.30 3.67 14.24
N ALA A 23 -13.34 3.62 13.33
CA ALA A 23 -12.88 2.37 12.73
C ALA A 23 -12.05 1.53 13.73
N SER A 24 -12.28 0.22 13.76
CA SER A 24 -11.48 -0.71 14.57
C SER A 24 -10.06 -0.92 14.02
N ALA A 25 -9.86 -0.69 12.72
CA ALA A 25 -8.57 -0.67 12.05
C ALA A 25 -8.62 0.30 10.86
N ILE A 26 -7.53 1.01 10.60
CA ILE A 26 -7.42 1.97 9.51
C ILE A 26 -5.99 2.00 8.97
N THR A 27 -5.83 2.05 7.65
CA THR A 27 -4.51 2.15 7.01
C THR A 27 -4.16 3.60 6.72
N PRO A 28 -3.03 4.14 7.21
CA PRO A 28 -2.65 5.53 6.96
C PRO A 28 -2.15 5.73 5.53
N VAL A 29 -2.21 6.97 5.06
CA VAL A 29 -1.53 7.40 3.84
C VAL A 29 -0.65 8.60 4.21
N PRO A 30 0.68 8.54 3.98
CA PRO A 30 1.44 7.45 3.37
C PRO A 30 1.59 6.21 4.29
N GLY A 31 1.93 5.06 3.70
CA GLY A 31 2.32 3.84 4.45
C GLY A 31 1.30 2.70 4.45
N GLY A 32 0.12 2.88 3.87
CA GLY A 32 -0.93 1.87 3.77
C GLY A 32 -0.69 0.85 2.65
N VAL A 33 -1.58 0.83 1.66
CA VAL A 33 -1.65 -0.25 0.66
C VAL A 33 -0.50 -0.27 -0.36
N GLY A 34 0.20 0.85 -0.57
CA GLY A 34 1.24 0.98 -1.61
C GLY A 34 2.33 -0.11 -1.55
N PRO A 35 3.02 -0.31 -0.42
CA PRO A 35 3.99 -1.38 -0.26
C PRO A 35 3.40 -2.79 -0.45
N MET A 36 2.17 -3.02 0.01
CA MET A 36 1.49 -4.30 -0.17
C MET A 36 1.17 -4.59 -1.64
N THR A 37 0.82 -3.58 -2.44
CA THR A 37 0.61 -3.76 -3.88
C THR A 37 1.87 -4.27 -4.57
N ILE A 38 3.04 -3.71 -4.23
CA ILE A 38 4.33 -4.16 -4.78
C ILE A 38 4.63 -5.59 -4.32
N ALA A 39 4.46 -5.87 -3.03
CA ALA A 39 4.69 -7.21 -2.48
C ALA A 39 3.79 -8.26 -3.14
N MET A 40 2.51 -7.96 -3.33
CA MET A 40 1.55 -8.87 -3.95
C MET A 40 1.81 -9.07 -5.44
N LEU A 41 2.25 -8.03 -6.16
CA LEU A 41 2.71 -8.18 -7.53
C LEU A 41 3.87 -9.19 -7.61
N LEU A 42 4.89 -9.03 -6.77
CA LEU A 42 6.04 -9.94 -6.73
C LEU A 42 5.65 -11.36 -6.33
N SER A 43 4.75 -11.51 -5.35
CA SER A 43 4.22 -12.82 -4.95
C SER A 43 3.50 -13.51 -6.09
N ASN A 44 2.63 -12.79 -6.80
CA ASN A 44 1.90 -13.33 -7.94
C ASN A 44 2.82 -13.70 -9.10
N THR A 45 3.87 -12.91 -9.35
CA THR A 45 4.91 -13.22 -10.34
C THR A 45 5.67 -14.49 -9.95
N LEU A 46 6.04 -14.64 -8.68
CA LEU A 46 6.71 -15.84 -8.18
C LEU A 46 5.83 -17.08 -8.33
N ASP A 47 4.56 -16.99 -7.95
CA ASP A 47 3.62 -18.11 -8.07
C ASP A 47 3.39 -18.50 -9.53
N SER A 48 3.30 -17.52 -10.43
CA SER A 48 3.22 -17.74 -11.87
C SER A 48 4.46 -18.46 -12.41
N ALA A 49 5.66 -18.04 -11.98
CA ALA A 49 6.90 -18.69 -12.37
C ALA A 49 6.98 -20.13 -11.84
N LYS A 50 6.57 -20.38 -10.59
CA LYS A 50 6.52 -21.74 -10.02
C LYS A 50 5.62 -22.66 -10.84
N ARG A 51 4.42 -22.18 -11.21
CA ARG A 51 3.47 -22.92 -12.05
C ARG A 51 4.03 -23.21 -13.44
N MET A 52 4.66 -22.22 -14.07
CA MET A 52 5.23 -22.37 -15.42
C MET A 52 6.39 -23.37 -15.46
N HIS A 53 7.18 -23.42 -14.38
CA HIS A 53 8.37 -24.26 -14.30
C HIS A 53 8.19 -25.56 -13.50
N ASN A 54 6.97 -25.91 -13.09
CA ASN A 54 6.65 -27.05 -12.23
C ASN A 54 7.53 -27.14 -10.96
N PHE A 55 7.91 -25.99 -10.39
CA PHE A 55 8.56 -25.95 -9.09
C PHE A 55 7.52 -26.37 -8.03
N LYS A 56 7.81 -27.45 -7.30
CA LYS A 56 7.04 -27.86 -6.12
C LYS A 56 7.34 -26.95 -4.94
#